data_AF-A0A7C3GV77-F1
#
_entry.id   AF-A0A7C3GV77-F1
#
_cell.length_a   1.000
_cell.length_b   1.000
_cell.length_c   1.000
_cell.angle_alpha   90.00
_cell.angle_beta   90.00
_cell.angle_gamma   90.00
#
_symmetry.space_group_name_H-M   'P 1'
#
loop_
_entity.id
_entity.type
_entity.pdbx_description
1 polymer ?
#
loop_
_entity_poly.entity_id
_entity_poly.type
_entity_poly.pdbx_seq_one_letter_code
_entity_poly.pdbx_strand_id
1 'polypeptide(L)'
;MRITQLLFLGLLGIVLPVQFAIADADGERAALARITHELQAIEPLIIEAASQANPDARIRFQYNWLRQDIDHIRLGIQAHIDTPRSEPRTFPPLRGDYRR
;
A
#
# COMPACT_ATOMS: atom_id res chain seq x y z
N MET A 1 58.88 -31.24 17.30
CA MET A 1 59.02 -29.79 17.60
C MET A 1 59.50 -29.10 16.33
N ARG A 2 58.86 -28.14 15.68
CA ARG A 2 57.55 -27.47 15.77
C ARG A 2 57.28 -27.00 14.33
N ILE A 3 56.27 -27.56 13.66
CA ILE A 3 55.73 -26.98 12.41
C ILE A 3 54.30 -26.59 12.75
N THR A 4 54.19 -25.38 13.28
CA THR A 4 52.98 -24.72 13.78
C THR A 4 53.29 -23.23 13.66
N GLN A 5 52.58 -22.36 12.95
CA GLN A 5 51.28 -22.42 12.30
C GLN A 5 51.31 -21.37 11.17
N LEU A 6 51.11 -21.79 9.93
CA LEU A 6 50.52 -20.91 8.91
C LEU A 6 49.01 -20.90 9.12
N LEU A 7 48.37 -19.77 8.81
CA LEU A 7 46.92 -19.53 8.74
C LEU A 7 46.24 -19.11 10.05
N PHE A 8 46.41 -17.84 10.43
CA PHE A 8 45.36 -17.05 11.07
C PHE A 8 44.97 -15.89 10.14
N LEU A 9 44.53 -16.24 8.93
CA LEU A 9 43.82 -15.32 8.04
C LEU A 9 42.52 -16.02 7.65
N GLY A 10 41.39 -15.47 8.10
CA GLY A 10 40.08 -15.88 7.61
C GLY A 10 39.18 -16.51 8.66
N LEU A 11 38.69 -15.71 9.62
CA LEU A 11 37.35 -15.92 10.15
C LEU A 11 36.78 -14.62 10.73
N LEU A 12 36.62 -13.61 9.88
CA LEU A 12 35.72 -12.48 10.18
C LEU A 12 35.12 -11.99 8.87
N GLY A 13 34.35 -12.87 8.23
CA GLY A 13 33.69 -12.56 6.99
C GLY A 13 32.39 -13.33 6.90
N ILE A 14 31.31 -12.57 6.75
CA ILE A 14 30.00 -12.99 6.24
C ILE A 14 29.02 -13.50 7.30
N VAL A 15 28.58 -12.59 8.16
CA VAL A 15 27.15 -12.48 8.50
C VAL A 15 26.87 -10.99 8.38
N LEU A 16 26.29 -10.49 7.28
CA LEU A 16 24.88 -10.14 7.21
C LEU A 16 24.59 -9.52 5.82
N PRO A 17 23.76 -10.15 4.97
CA PRO A 17 22.98 -9.39 3.99
C PRO A 17 21.50 -9.76 4.13
N VAL A 18 20.90 -9.53 5.29
CA VAL A 18 19.45 -9.72 5.50
C VAL A 18 18.75 -8.45 5.98
N GLN A 19 19.48 -7.45 6.48
CA GLN A 19 18.88 -6.26 7.09
C GLN A 19 18.25 -5.29 6.08
N PHE A 20 18.81 -5.18 4.87
CA PHE A 20 18.33 -4.22 3.86
C PHE A 20 16.95 -4.60 3.28
N ALA A 21 16.72 -5.89 3.02
CA ALA A 21 15.45 -6.36 2.44
C ALA A 21 14.27 -6.25 3.43
N ILE A 22 14.55 -6.40 4.73
CA ILE A 22 13.54 -6.25 5.79
C ILE A 22 13.18 -4.77 5.97
N ALA A 23 14.19 -3.87 6.00
CA ALA A 23 13.96 -2.43 6.12
C ALA A 23 13.17 -1.84 4.93
N ASP A 24 13.42 -2.32 3.71
CA ASP A 24 12.67 -1.92 2.52
C ASP A 24 11.21 -2.38 2.58
N ALA A 25 10.97 -3.63 2.96
CA ALA A 25 9.62 -4.17 3.13
C ALA A 25 8.84 -3.48 4.27
N ASP A 26 9.50 -3.14 5.37
CA ASP A 26 8.89 -2.40 6.48
C ASP A 26 8.59 -0.94 6.08
N GLY A 27 9.49 -0.32 5.29
CA GLY A 27 9.28 1.02 4.71
C GLY A 27 8.12 1.06 3.72
N GLU A 28 8.03 0.10 2.80
CA GLU A 28 6.92 -0.07 1.86
C GLU A 28 5.59 -0.19 2.63
N ARG A 29 5.53 -1.09 3.62
CA ARG A 29 4.34 -1.31 4.44
C ARG A 29 3.91 -0.06 5.20
N ALA A 30 4.85 0.69 5.77
CA ALA A 30 4.55 1.95 6.44
C ALA A 30 3.97 3.00 5.48
N ALA A 31 4.53 3.12 4.28
CA ALA A 31 4.04 4.02 3.25
C ALA A 31 2.61 3.64 2.79
N LEU A 32 2.35 2.35 2.57
CA LEU A 32 1.03 1.84 2.18
C LEU A 32 -0.03 2.00 3.29
N ALA A 33 0.35 1.78 4.55
CA ALA A 33 -0.51 2.06 5.69
C ALA A 33 -0.85 3.56 5.77
N ARG A 34 0.13 4.43 5.53
CA ARG A 34 -0.11 5.87 5.45
C ARG A 34 -1.06 6.22 4.31
N ILE A 35 -0.88 5.67 3.10
CA ILE A 35 -1.80 5.90 1.98
C ILE A 35 -3.24 5.52 2.36
N THR A 36 -3.43 4.36 2.99
CA THR A 36 -4.76 3.90 3.44
C THR A 36 -5.37 4.87 4.46
N HIS A 37 -4.56 5.41 5.36
CA HIS A 37 -5.00 6.41 6.34
C HIS A 37 -5.44 7.73 5.66
N GLU A 38 -4.66 8.24 4.72
CA GLU A 38 -5.00 9.47 3.97
C GLU A 38 -6.27 9.26 3.13
N LEU A 39 -6.45 8.08 2.51
CA LEU A 39 -7.67 7.71 1.80
C LEU A 39 -8.90 7.62 2.72
N GLN A 40 -8.71 7.30 4.00
CA GLN A 40 -9.79 7.38 4.98
C GLN A 40 -10.09 8.82 5.38
N ALA A 41 -9.07 9.67 5.47
CA ALA A 41 -9.20 11.08 5.86
C ALA A 41 -9.96 11.92 4.83
N ILE A 42 -10.02 11.50 3.55
CA ILE A 42 -10.81 12.20 2.51
C ILE A 42 -12.31 11.92 2.57
N GLU A 43 -12.75 10.89 3.30
CA GLU A 43 -14.17 10.53 3.44
C GLU A 43 -15.07 11.69 3.89
N PRO A 44 -14.74 12.47 4.94
CA PRO A 44 -15.52 13.65 5.32
C PRO A 44 -15.54 14.74 4.23
N LEU A 45 -14.47 14.89 3.44
CA LEU A 45 -14.44 15.86 2.33
C LEU A 45 -15.42 15.47 1.21
N ILE A 46 -15.61 14.17 0.98
CA ILE A 46 -16.61 13.66 0.03
C ILE A 46 -18.02 13.97 0.52
N ILE A 47 -18.29 13.81 1.83
CA ILE A 47 -19.59 14.16 2.44
C ILE A 47 -19.87 15.65 2.30
N GLU A 48 -18.88 16.48 2.64
CA GLU A 48 -18.98 17.93 2.54
C GLU A 48 -19.28 18.35 1.09
N ALA A 49 -18.50 17.87 0.13
CA ALA A 49 -18.72 18.17 -1.28
C ALA A 49 -20.10 17.69 -1.78
N ALA A 50 -20.57 16.52 -1.34
CA ALA A 50 -21.90 16.01 -1.68
C ALA A 50 -23.02 16.90 -1.13
N SER A 51 -22.85 17.46 0.07
CA SER A 51 -23.83 18.36 0.70
C SER A 51 -23.94 19.73 0.00
N GLN A 52 -22.87 20.16 -0.67
CA GLN A 52 -22.82 21.41 -1.43
C GLN A 52 -23.22 21.23 -2.90
N ALA A 53 -23.49 20.00 -3.34
CA ALA A 53 -23.79 19.70 -4.74
C ALA A 53 -25.15 20.27 -5.17
N ASN A 54 -25.21 20.81 -6.39
CA ASN A 54 -26.46 21.31 -6.98
C ASN A 54 -27.40 20.13 -7.32
N PRO A 55 -28.58 20.01 -6.69
CA PRO A 55 -29.52 18.94 -7.01
C PRO A 55 -30.12 19.12 -8.42
N ASP A 56 -30.24 20.33 -8.96
CA ASP A 56 -30.90 20.53 -10.25
C ASP A 56 -29.94 20.37 -11.45
N ALA A 57 -28.70 19.95 -11.20
CA ALA A 57 -27.73 19.69 -12.25
C ALA A 57 -28.17 18.53 -13.15
N ARG A 58 -28.16 18.77 -14.47
CA ARG A 58 -28.49 17.76 -15.50
C ARG A 58 -27.52 16.57 -15.52
N ILE A 59 -26.26 16.81 -15.20
CA ILE A 59 -25.23 15.78 -15.01
C ILE A 59 -24.72 15.93 -13.59
N ARG A 60 -24.85 14.88 -12.79
CA ARG A 60 -24.47 14.86 -11.38
C ARG A 60 -23.15 14.12 -11.20
N PHE A 61 -22.39 14.57 -10.21
CA PHE A 61 -21.25 13.83 -9.72
C PHE A 61 -21.73 12.74 -8.77
N GLN A 62 -21.34 11.49 -9.03
CA GLN A 62 -21.82 10.31 -8.32
C GLN A 62 -20.92 10.03 -7.11
N TYR A 63 -21.11 10.79 -6.02
CA TYR A 63 -20.29 10.66 -4.80
C TYR A 63 -20.26 9.25 -4.21
N ASN A 64 -21.37 8.51 -4.30
CA ASN A 64 -21.43 7.11 -3.84
C ASN A 64 -20.50 6.20 -4.66
N TRP A 65 -20.30 6.49 -5.94
CA TRP A 65 -19.41 5.71 -6.81
C TRP A 65 -17.94 6.02 -6.51
N LEU A 66 -17.62 7.29 -6.28
CA LEU A 66 -16.28 7.70 -5.82
C LEU A 66 -15.91 7.00 -4.51
N ARG A 67 -16.83 6.99 -3.53
CA ARG A 67 -16.62 6.32 -2.24
C ARG A 67 -16.37 4.82 -2.41
N GLN A 68 -17.18 4.15 -3.23
CA GLN A 68 -17.00 2.73 -3.53
C GLN A 68 -15.63 2.43 -4.15
N ASP A 69 -15.16 3.27 -5.08
CA ASP A 69 -13.85 3.09 -5.71
C ASP A 69 -12.70 3.34 -4.71
N ILE A 70 -12.83 4.32 -3.80
CA ILE A 70 -11.85 4.52 -2.71
C ILE A 70 -11.79 3.30 -1.78
N ASP A 71 -12.93 2.71 -1.44
CA ASP A 71 -12.98 1.49 -0.64
C ASP A 71 -12.30 0.32 -1.35
N HIS A 72 -12.53 0.15 -2.66
CA HIS A 72 -11.82 -0.85 -3.46
C HIS A 72 -10.30 -0.64 -3.46
N ILE A 73 -9.83 0.59 -3.58
CA ILE A 73 -8.40 0.92 -3.50
C ILE A 73 -7.83 0.53 -2.13
N ARG A 74 -8.52 0.90 -1.05
CA ARG A 74 -8.10 0.56 0.32
C ARG A 74 -8.01 -0.95 0.54
N LEU A 75 -9.02 -1.70 0.06
CA LEU A 75 -9.03 -3.16 0.13
C LEU A 75 -7.87 -3.77 -0.67
N GLY A 76 -7.55 -3.21 -1.85
CA GLY A 76 -6.41 -3.63 -2.66
C GLY A 76 -5.08 -3.46 -1.93
N ILE A 77 -4.89 -2.31 -1.29
CA ILE A 77 -3.68 -2.02 -0.49
C ILE A 77 -3.59 -2.95 0.72
N GLN A 78 -4.68 -3.11 1.47
CA GLN A 78 -4.69 -3.97 2.66
C GLN A 78 -4.40 -5.43 2.31
N ALA A 79 -4.99 -5.95 1.23
CA ALA A 79 -4.73 -7.29 0.75
C ALA A 79 -3.26 -7.53 0.34
N HIS A 80 -2.58 -6.50 -0.18
CA HIS A 80 -1.15 -6.53 -0.47
C HIS A 80 -0.29 -6.55 0.80
N ILE A 81 -0.67 -5.78 1.82
CA ILE A 81 0.03 -5.77 3.13
C ILE A 81 -0.09 -7.15 3.83
N ASP A 82 -1.27 -7.76 3.79
CA ASP A 82 -1.62 -8.93 4.62
C ASP A 82 -1.08 -10.29 4.14
N THR A 83 -0.67 -10.44 2.87
CA THR A 83 -0.47 -11.78 2.28
C THR A 83 0.97 -12.05 1.82
N PRO A 84 1.54 -13.25 2.10
CA PRO A 84 2.75 -13.73 1.43
C PRO A 84 2.51 -13.83 -0.09
N ARG A 85 3.39 -13.21 -0.90
CA ARG A 85 3.34 -13.20 -2.37
C ARG A 85 3.33 -14.63 -2.92
N SER A 86 2.17 -15.15 -3.34
CA SER A 86 2.09 -16.44 -4.02
C SER A 86 1.27 -16.39 -5.30
N GLU A 87 0.20 -15.58 -5.36
CA GLU A 87 -0.59 -15.40 -6.59
C GLU A 87 -1.12 -13.97 -6.74
N PRO A 88 -1.21 -13.43 -7.98
CA PRO A 88 -1.88 -12.17 -8.25
C PRO A 88 -3.37 -12.25 -7.87
N ARG A 89 -3.85 -11.33 -7.04
CA ARG A 89 -5.30 -11.19 -6.77
C ARG A 89 -5.94 -10.34 -7.85
N THR A 90 -7.10 -10.77 -8.34
CA THR A 90 -7.97 -9.94 -9.19
C THR A 90 -8.86 -9.09 -8.30
N PHE A 91 -8.79 -7.77 -8.47
CA PHE A 91 -9.71 -6.83 -7.85
C PHE A 91 -10.75 -6.38 -8.86
N PRO A 92 -12.00 -6.09 -8.42
CA PRO A 92 -13.00 -5.49 -9.30
C PRO A 92 -12.45 -4.21 -9.95
N PRO A 93 -12.77 -3.93 -11.22
CA PRO A 93 -12.36 -2.69 -11.84
C PRO A 93 -12.98 -1.50 -11.10
N LEU A 94 -12.22 -0.42 -11.00
CA LEU A 94 -12.77 0.87 -10.59
C LEU A 94 -13.75 1.34 -11.67
N ARG A 95 -14.84 1.97 -11.25
CA ARG A 95 -15.82 2.54 -12.18
C ARG A 95 -15.17 3.64 -13.01
N GLY A 96 -14.55 4.60 -12.33
CA GLY A 96 -13.89 5.75 -12.96
C GLY A 96 -14.82 6.73 -13.72
N ASP A 97 -16.09 6.39 -13.92
CA ASP A 97 -17.10 7.20 -14.61
C ASP A 97 -18.06 7.91 -13.64
N TYR A 98 -17.54 8.84 -12.83
CA TYR A 98 -18.32 9.47 -11.75
C TYR A 98 -19.37 10.50 -12.22
N ARG A 99 -19.69 10.59 -13.51
CA ARG A 99 -20.60 11.59 -14.05
C ARG A 99 -21.77 10.92 -14.76
N ARG A 100 -22.99 11.18 -14.29
CA ARG A 100 -24.21 10.64 -14.90
C ARG A 100 -25.35 11.64 -14.89
#